data_AF-A0A485CPP6-F1
#
_entry.id   AF-A0A485CPP6-F1
#
_cell.length_a   1.000
_cell.length_b   1.000
_cell.length_c   1.000
_cell.angle_alpha   90.00
_cell.angle_beta   90.00
_cell.angle_gamma   90.00
#
_symmetry.space_group_name_H-M   'P 1'
#
loop_
_entity.id
_entity.type
_entity.pdbx_description
1 polymer ?
#
loop_
_entity_poly.entity_id
_entity_poly.type
_entity_poly.pdbx_seq_one_letter_code
_entity_poly.pdbx_strand_id
1 'polypeptide(L)' 'MSGKIQLDPFITHRLPLDKINEAFDLMHEGKSIRTVIHFGDK' A
#
# COMPACT_ATOMS: atom_id res chain seq x y z
N MET A 1 13.95 3.69 24.54
CA MET A 1 12.99 3.87 23.43
C MET A 1 13.27 2.80 22.38
N SER A 2 12.29 1.96 22.03
CA SER A 2 12.52 0.76 21.20
C SER A 2 12.68 1.06 19.69
N GLY A 3 12.75 2.33 19.28
CA GLY A 3 13.01 2.72 17.87
C GLY A 3 11.94 2.28 16.86
N LYS A 4 10.78 1.79 17.31
CA LYS A 4 9.73 1.25 16.43
C LYS A 4 8.84 2.39 15.94
N ILE A 5 8.92 2.69 14.65
CA ILE A 5 7.96 3.56 13.96
C ILE A 5 6.74 2.72 13.59
N GLN A 6 5.55 3.20 13.94
CA GLN A 6 4.30 2.57 13.55
C GLN A 6 4.03 2.86 12.07
N LEU A 7 4.14 1.84 11.23
CA LEU A 7 4.04 1.97 9.78
C LEU A 7 2.60 1.82 9.28
N ASP A 8 1.78 1.08 10.01
CA ASP A 8 0.40 0.77 9.64
C ASP A 8 -0.48 2.00 9.41
N PRO A 9 -0.39 3.10 10.19
CA PRO A 9 -1.19 4.30 9.95
C PRO A 9 -0.92 4.97 8.60
N PHE A 10 0.23 4.69 7.97
CA PHE A 10 0.58 5.24 6.67
C PHE A 10 0.06 4.41 5.50
N ILE A 11 -0.49 3.21 5.75
CA ILE A 11 -1.05 2.35 4.71
C ILE A 11 -2.46 2.82 4.37
N THR A 12 -2.60 3.47 3.22
CA THR A 12 -3.89 3.98 2.72
C THR A 12 -4.63 2.98 1.84
N HIS A 13 -3.90 2.07 1.17
CA HIS A 13 -4.47 1.13 0.23
C HIS A 13 -3.86 -0.27 0.41
N ARG A 14 -4.70 -1.30 0.26
CA ARG A 14 -4.30 -2.70 0.22
C ARG A 14 -4.90 -3.30 -1.03
N LEU A 15 -4.06 -3.75 -1.95
CA LEU A 15 -4.49 -4.28 -3.23
C LEU A 15 -3.89 -5.67 -3.46
N PRO A 16 -4.61 -6.58 -4.13
CA PRO A 16 -4.04 -7.83 -4.61
C PRO A 16 -3.08 -7.57 -5.80
N LEU A 17 -2.18 -8.53 -6.07
CA LEU A 17 -1.15 -8.39 -7.11
C LEU A 17 -1.73 -8.23 -8.54
N ASP A 18 -2.88 -8.82 -8.83
CA ASP A 18 -3.58 -8.68 -10.12
C ASP A 18 -3.99 -7.22 -10.41
N LYS A 19 -4.11 -6.38 -9.37
CA LYS A 19 -4.42 -4.95 -9.45
C LYS A 19 -3.19 -4.05 -9.37
N ILE A 20 -2.01 -4.54 -9.72
CA ILE A 20 -0.76 -3.77 -9.60
C ILE A 20 -0.79 -2.44 -10.38
N ASN A 21 -1.42 -2.40 -11.56
CA ASN A 21 -1.51 -1.16 -12.34
C ASN A 21 -2.37 -0.10 -11.65
N GLU A 22 -3.47 -0.50 -11.01
CA GLU A 22 -4.31 0.41 -10.20
C GLU A 22 -3.48 1.02 -9.05
N ALA A 23 -2.58 0.26 -8.44
CA ALA A 23 -1.68 0.78 -7.41
C ALA A 23 -0.72 1.85 -7.94
N PHE A 24 -0.22 1.68 -9.18
CA PHE A 24 0.65 2.67 -9.83
C PHE A 24 -0.13 3.93 -10.20
N ASP A 25 -1.34 3.81 -10.74
CA ASP A 25 -2.18 4.96 -11.09
C ASP A 25 -2.49 5.81 -9.85
N LEU A 26 -2.90 5.17 -8.74
CA LEU A 26 -3.15 5.87 -7.47
C LEU A 26 -1.91 6.60 -6.92
N MET A 27 -0.71 6.06 -7.16
CA MET A 27 0.54 6.70 -6.76
C MET A 27 0.86 7.91 -7.65
N HIS A 28 0.71 7.79 -8.97
CA HIS A 28 0.95 8.90 -9.89
C HIS A 28 -0.07 10.04 -9.72
N GLU A 29 -1.32 9.71 -9.37
CA GLU A 29 -2.37 10.69 -9.08
C GLU A 29 -2.25 11.34 -7.69
N GLY A 30 -1.31 10.89 -6.85
CA GLY A 30 -1.15 11.36 -5.48
C GLY A 30 -2.31 10.97 -4.54
N LYS A 31 -3.10 9.97 -4.92
CA LYS A 31 -4.24 9.45 -4.15
C LYS A 31 -3.84 8.39 -3.13
N SER A 32 -2.60 7.91 -3.17
CA SER A 32 -2.05 6.97 -2.19
C SER A 32 -0.86 7.55 -1.46
N ILE A 33 -0.84 7.42 -0.13
CA ILE A 33 0.36 7.67 0.69
C ILE A 33 1.24 6.42 0.68
N ARG A 34 0.61 5.26 0.85
CA ARG A 34 1.25 3.95 0.74
C ARG A 34 0.23 2.90 0.35
N THR A 35 0.59 2.10 -0.65
CA THR A 35 -0.15 0.92 -1.07
C THR A 35 0.64 -0.33 -0.70
N VAL A 36 -0.02 -1.32 -0.09
CA VAL A 36 0.56 -2.65 0.17
C VAL A 36 -0.06 -3.65 -0.80
N ILE A 37 0.80 -4.41 -1.47
CA ILE A 37 0.38 -5.47 -2.37
C ILE A 37 0.40 -6.80 -1.63
N HIS A 38 -0.74 -7.47 -1.58
CA HIS A 38 -0.88 -8.80 -1.01
C HIS A 38 -0.67 -9.86 -2.11
N PHE A 39 0.21 -10.82 -1.84
CA PHE A 39 0.49 -11.94 -2.73
C PHE A 39 0.10 -13.25 -2.03
N GLY A 40 -0.86 -13.97 -2.60
CA GLY A 40 -1.19 -15.34 -2.16
C GLY A 40 -2.44 -15.50 -1.30
N ASP A 41 -3.25 -14.47 -1.08
CA ASP A 41 -4.56 -14.61 -0.44
C ASP A 41 -5.69 -14.37 -1.46
N LYS A 42 -6.58 -15.35 -1.58
CA LYS A 42 -7.93 -15.20 -2.15
C LYS A 42 -8.90 -14.95 -1.02
#